data_AF-A0AAD4URW8-F1
#
_entry.id   AF-A0AAD4URW8-F1
#
_cell.length_a   1.000
_cell.length_b   1.000
_cell.length_c   1.000
_cell.angle_alpha   90.00
_cell.angle_beta   90.00
_cell.angle_gamma   90.00
#
_symmetry.space_group_name_H-M   'P 1'
#
loop_
_entity.id
_entity.type
_entity.pdbx_description
1 polymer ?
#
loop_
_entity_poly.entity_id
_entity_poly.type
_entity_poly.pdbx_seq_one_letter_code
_entity_poly.pdbx_strand_id
1 'polypeptide(L)'
;MKACLDLTKGALGQLKKTASNPSTSPADVSSIKVCQEVYESAVDDINGASEAIAARDVGTLQTRLSAVITYFGTCDDAVAESPGFKLPLKEDDVVTLNKLASNCMAISTLLK
;
A
#
# COMPACT_ATOMS: atom_id res chain seq x y z
N MET A 1 1.51 10.26 7.93
CA MET A 1 2.30 9.57 6.88
C MET A 1 3.36 8.61 7.41
N LYS A 2 4.22 8.96 8.38
CA LYS A 2 5.27 8.05 8.89
C LYS A 2 4.77 6.63 9.23
N ALA A 3 3.70 6.50 10.02
CA ALA A 3 3.14 5.20 10.37
C ALA A 3 2.67 4.40 9.15
N CYS A 4 2.06 5.08 8.15
CA CYS A 4 1.64 4.45 6.90
C CYS A 4 2.86 3.94 6.12
N LEU A 5 3.92 4.75 6.04
CA LEU A 5 5.18 4.38 5.38
C LEU A 5 5.83 3.16 6.02
N ASP A 6 5.97 3.16 7.34
CA ASP A 6 6.64 2.09 8.08
C ASP A 6 5.87 0.76 7.95
N LEU A 7 4.53 0.79 8.03
CA LEU A 7 3.68 -0.37 7.79
C LEU A 7 3.74 -0.85 6.34
N THR A 8 3.73 0.07 5.36
CA THR A 8 3.81 -0.29 3.92
C THR A 8 5.13 -0.98 3.62
N LYS A 9 6.25 -0.47 4.16
CA LYS A 9 7.57 -1.11 4.04
C LYS A 9 7.61 -2.48 4.73
N GLY A 10 7.00 -2.60 5.91
CA GLY A 10 6.88 -3.87 6.62
C GLY A 10 6.13 -4.92 5.80
N ALA A 11 4.98 -4.54 5.24
CA ALA A 11 4.18 -5.38 4.37
C ALA A 11 4.95 -5.78 3.10
N LEU A 12 5.58 -4.84 2.42
CA LEU A 12 6.43 -5.12 1.26
C LEU A 12 7.55 -6.12 1.58
N GLY A 13 8.19 -6.00 2.74
CA GLY A 13 9.18 -6.95 3.22
C GLY A 13 8.64 -8.37 3.39
N GLN A 14 7.43 -8.51 3.95
CA GLN A 14 6.77 -9.82 4.07
C GLN A 14 6.37 -10.38 2.70
N LEU A 15 5.83 -9.56 1.80
CA LEU A 15 5.50 -9.97 0.43
C LEU A 15 6.74 -10.50 -0.31
N LYS A 16 7.87 -9.79 -0.24
CA LYS A 16 9.15 -10.21 -0.83
C LYS A 16 9.63 -11.54 -0.27
N LYS A 17 9.54 -11.71 1.06
CA LYS A 17 9.92 -12.96 1.73
C LYS A 17 9.05 -14.13 1.28
N THR A 18 7.73 -13.95 1.20
CA THR A 18 6.80 -15.03 0.83
C THR A 18 6.91 -15.41 -0.64
N ALA A 19 7.06 -14.44 -1.55
CA ALA A 19 7.27 -14.74 -2.97
C ALA A 19 8.58 -15.49 -3.25
N SER A 20 9.59 -15.31 -2.39
CA SER A 20 10.88 -15.99 -2.52
C SER A 20 10.89 -17.39 -1.87
N ASN A 21 9.82 -17.79 -1.18
CA ASN A 21 9.73 -19.10 -0.56
C ASN A 21 9.38 -20.16 -1.63
N PRO A 22 10.20 -21.21 -1.82
CA PRO A 22 9.93 -22.26 -2.80
C PRO A 22 8.61 -23.03 -2.59
N SER A 23 8.05 -22.98 -1.38
CA SER A 23 6.77 -23.61 -1.07
C SER A 23 5.55 -22.78 -1.45
N THR A 24 5.73 -21.53 -1.89
CA THR A 24 4.64 -20.67 -2.37
C THR A 24 4.25 -21.08 -3.78
N SER A 25 2.95 -21.28 -4.03
CA SER A 25 2.50 -21.74 -5.35
C SER A 25 2.76 -20.68 -6.44
N PRO A 26 2.95 -21.05 -7.71
CA PRO A 26 3.15 -20.08 -8.78
C PRO A 26 2.00 -19.07 -8.94
N ALA A 27 0.76 -19.51 -8.68
CA ALA A 27 -0.41 -18.64 -8.71
C ALA A 27 -0.34 -17.59 -7.59
N ASP A 28 -0.04 -18.01 -6.36
CA ASP A 28 0.13 -17.10 -5.23
C ASP A 28 1.30 -16.14 -5.46
N VAL A 29 2.42 -16.61 -6.02
CA VAL A 29 3.56 -15.75 -6.39
C VAL A 29 3.14 -14.66 -7.36
N SER A 30 2.26 -14.97 -8.33
CA SER A 30 1.75 -13.98 -9.28
C SER A 30 0.95 -12.89 -8.58
N SER A 31 -0.02 -13.26 -7.73
CA SER A 31 -0.79 -12.29 -6.94
C SER A 31 0.10 -11.47 -6.00
N ILE A 32 1.07 -12.10 -5.33
CA ILE A 32 2.01 -11.41 -4.44
C ILE A 32 2.87 -10.41 -5.23
N LYS A 33 3.30 -10.72 -6.46
CA LYS A 33 4.08 -9.79 -7.28
C LYS A 33 3.30 -8.53 -7.63
N VAL A 34 2.02 -8.64 -7.98
CA VAL A 34 1.15 -7.47 -8.18
C VAL A 34 1.14 -6.62 -6.91
N CYS A 35 0.93 -7.24 -5.75
CA CYS A 35 0.99 -6.55 -4.46
C CYS A 35 2.36 -5.89 -4.19
N GLN A 36 3.48 -6.51 -4.56
CA GLN A 36 4.81 -5.93 -4.40
C GLN A 36 4.95 -4.65 -5.23
N GLU A 37 4.57 -4.69 -6.50
CA GLU A 37 4.68 -3.55 -7.43
C GLU A 37 3.87 -2.35 -6.93
N VAL A 38 2.63 -2.58 -6.51
CA VAL A 38 1.77 -1.49 -6.02
C VAL A 38 2.17 -1.02 -4.62
N TYR A 39 2.72 -1.89 -3.75
CA TYR A 39 3.28 -1.45 -2.46
C TYR A 39 4.59 -0.68 -2.61
N GLU A 40 5.43 -0.99 -3.60
CA GLU A 40 6.60 -0.19 -3.95
C GLU A 40 6.17 1.20 -4.43
N SER A 41 5.18 1.25 -5.33
CA SER A 41 4.57 2.50 -5.79
C SER A 41 3.94 3.28 -4.62
N ALA A 42 3.31 2.60 -3.67
CA ALA A 42 2.76 3.22 -2.47
C ALA A 42 3.84 3.81 -1.56
N VAL A 43 5.00 3.15 -1.40
CA VAL A 43 6.13 3.71 -0.65
C VAL A 43 6.59 5.03 -1.26
N ASP A 44 6.75 5.06 -2.58
CA ASP A 44 7.19 6.25 -3.30
C ASP A 44 6.16 7.38 -3.20
N ASP A 45 4.87 7.06 -3.37
CA ASP A 45 3.80 8.07 -3.28
C ASP A 45 3.56 8.56 -1.84
N ILE A 46 3.78 7.74 -0.81
CA ILE A 46 3.75 8.20 0.59
C ILE A 46 4.91 9.16 0.90
N ASN A 47 6.10 8.92 0.35
CA ASN A 47 7.23 9.85 0.48
C ASN A 47 6.91 11.16 -0.26
N GLY A 48 6.46 11.08 -1.52
CA GLY A 48 6.07 12.26 -2.30
C GLY A 48 4.93 13.06 -1.67
N ALA A 49 3.94 12.40 -1.05
CA ALA A 49 2.91 13.05 -0.27
C ALA A 49 3.49 13.79 0.96
N SER A 50 4.50 13.20 1.61
CA SER A 50 5.18 13.84 2.76
C SER A 50 5.93 15.11 2.34
N GLU A 51 6.59 15.08 1.19
CA GLU A 51 7.24 16.25 0.59
C GLU A 51 6.22 17.33 0.18
N ALA A 52 5.11 16.91 -0.43
CA ALA A 52 4.02 17.81 -0.83
C ALA A 52 3.39 18.54 0.37
N ILE A 53 3.25 17.87 1.53
CA ILE A 53 2.85 18.56 2.78
C ILE A 53 3.83 19.67 3.14
N ALA A 54 5.14 19.38 3.13
CA ALA A 54 6.15 20.36 3.50
C ALA A 54 6.17 21.56 2.53
N ALA A 55 5.92 21.30 1.24
CA ALA A 55 5.81 22.31 0.20
C ALA A 55 4.45 23.05 0.15
N ARG A 56 3.47 22.64 0.96
CA ARG A 56 2.06 23.08 0.88
C ARG A 56 1.42 22.87 -0.49
N ASP A 57 1.89 21.87 -1.24
CA ASP A 57 1.30 21.45 -2.50
C ASP A 57 0.15 20.46 -2.24
N VAL A 58 -1.03 21.01 -1.94
CA VAL A 58 -2.22 20.22 -1.61
C VAL A 58 -2.69 19.37 -2.80
N GLY A 59 -2.51 19.86 -4.03
CA GLY A 59 -2.89 19.13 -5.24
C GLY A 59 -2.06 17.86 -5.44
N THR A 60 -0.74 17.98 -5.31
CA THR A 60 0.16 16.82 -5.35
C THR A 60 -0.09 15.88 -4.18
N LEU A 61 -0.29 16.41 -2.96
CA LEU A 61 -0.62 15.61 -1.78
C LEU A 61 -1.85 14.73 -2.01
N GLN A 62 -2.95 15.32 -2.48
CA GLN A 62 -4.20 14.61 -2.74
C GLN A 62 -4.06 13.57 -3.85
N THR A 63 -3.34 13.90 -4.92
CA THR A 63 -3.07 12.98 -6.03
C THR A 63 -2.31 11.75 -5.56
N ARG A 64 -1.22 11.96 -4.81
CA ARG A 64 -0.38 10.88 -4.27
C ARG A 64 -1.15 10.01 -3.27
N LEU A 65 -1.94 10.61 -2.37
CA LEU A 65 -2.75 9.85 -1.41
C LEU A 65 -3.86 9.04 -2.09
N SER A 66 -4.48 9.57 -3.14
CA SER A 66 -5.48 8.84 -3.93
C SER A 66 -4.86 7.65 -4.65
N ALA A 67 -3.64 7.80 -5.16
CA ALA A 67 -2.88 6.71 -5.75
C ALA A 67 -2.57 5.61 -4.72
N VAL A 68 -2.10 5.96 -3.52
CA VAL A 68 -1.87 5.00 -2.42
C VAL A 68 -3.11 4.19 -2.07
N ILE A 69 -4.28 4.83 -1.99
CA ILE A 69 -5.56 4.12 -1.73
C ILE A 69 -5.86 3.14 -2.87
N THR A 70 -5.65 3.57 -4.11
CA THR A 70 -5.87 2.73 -5.30
C THR A 70 -4.93 1.52 -5.29
N TYR A 71 -3.65 1.71 -4.95
CA TYR A 71 -2.66 0.64 -4.88
C TYR A 71 -3.02 -0.45 -3.88
N PHE A 72 -3.52 -0.08 -2.69
CA PHE A 72 -3.97 -1.07 -1.71
C PHE A 72 -5.17 -1.86 -2.25
N GLY A 73 -6.14 -1.18 -2.89
CA GLY A 73 -7.26 -1.86 -3.56
C GLY A 73 -6.83 -2.80 -4.68
N THR A 74 -5.86 -2.40 -5.52
CA THR A 74 -5.32 -3.27 -6.58
C THR A 74 -4.67 -4.54 -6.03
N CYS A 75 -3.99 -4.47 -4.89
CA CYS A 75 -3.47 -5.67 -4.22
C CYS A 75 -4.61 -6.56 -3.70
N ASP A 76 -5.64 -5.98 -3.09
CA ASP A 76 -6.81 -6.72 -2.61
C ASP A 76 -7.53 -7.45 -3.77
N ASP A 77 -7.71 -6.78 -4.92
CA ASP A 77 -8.29 -7.36 -6.13
C ASP A 77 -7.46 -8.53 -6.68
N ALA A 78 -6.13 -8.36 -6.77
CA ALA A 78 -5.22 -9.40 -7.25
C ALA A 78 -5.21 -10.66 -6.37
N VAL A 79 -5.53 -10.52 -5.08
CA VAL A 79 -5.65 -11.63 -4.13
C VAL A 79 -7.03 -12.27 -4.22
N ALA A 80 -8.08 -11.48 -4.43
CA ALA A 80 -9.44 -11.99 -4.61
C ALA A 80 -9.56 -12.88 -5.87
N GLU A 81 -8.73 -12.65 -6.88
CA GLU A 81 -8.61 -13.48 -8.09
C GLU A 81 -7.92 -14.85 -7.85
N SER A 82 -7.37 -15.08 -6.65
CA SER A 82 -6.68 -16.33 -6.25
C SER A 82 -7.47 -17.07 -5.15
N PRO A 83 -8.40 -17.98 -5.50
CA PRO A 83 -9.28 -18.64 -4.53
C PRO A 83 -8.51 -19.41 -3.46
N GLY A 84 -8.81 -19.12 -2.19
CA GLY A 84 -8.20 -19.80 -1.04
C GLY A 84 -6.83 -19.24 -0.63
N PHE A 85 -6.28 -18.30 -1.40
CA PHE A 85 -5.07 -17.57 -1.02
C PHE A 85 -5.42 -16.43 -0.05
N LYS A 86 -4.54 -16.22 0.92
CA LYS A 86 -4.57 -15.05 1.80
C LYS A 86 -3.18 -14.42 1.78
N LEU A 87 -3.15 -13.10 1.77
CA LEU A 87 -1.88 -12.39 1.88
C LEU A 87 -1.14 -12.83 3.15
N PRO A 88 0.20 -12.95 3.08
CA PRO A 88 1.04 -13.23 4.23
C PRO A 88 1.22 -11.99 5.13
N LEU A 89 0.13 -11.23 5.30
CA LEU A 89 0.07 -9.99 6.06
C LEU A 89 -0.95 -10.17 7.18
N LYS A 90 -0.79 -9.44 8.29
CA LYS A 90 -1.83 -9.40 9.30
C LYS A 90 -3.00 -8.60 8.75
N GLU A 91 -4.21 -9.14 8.89
CA GLU A 91 -5.45 -8.46 8.46
C GLU A 91 -5.56 -7.07 9.09
N ASP A 92 -5.23 -6.94 10.37
CA ASP A 92 -5.19 -5.66 11.08
C ASP A 92 -4.21 -4.66 10.46
N ASP A 93 -3.07 -5.11 9.90
CA ASP A 93 -2.10 -4.22 9.25
C ASP A 93 -2.66 -3.69 7.93
N VAL A 94 -3.35 -4.53 7.14
CA VAL A 94 -3.99 -4.13 5.87
C VAL A 94 -5.13 -3.16 6.12
N VAL A 95 -5.98 -3.44 7.11
CA VAL A 95 -7.06 -2.54 7.53
C VAL A 95 -6.49 -1.21 8.03
N THR A 96 -5.39 -1.25 8.78
CA THR A 96 -4.73 -0.04 9.30
C THR A 96 -4.13 0.80 8.18
N LEU A 97 -3.49 0.19 7.17
CA LEU A 97 -2.95 0.89 6.00
C LEU A 97 -4.03 1.68 5.25
N ASN A 98 -5.15 1.02 4.95
CA ASN A 98 -6.30 1.66 4.28
C ASN A 98 -6.86 2.84 5.10
N LYS A 99 -7.01 2.66 6.42
CA LYS A 99 -7.46 3.73 7.33
C LYS A 99 -6.48 4.90 7.38
N LEU A 100 -5.18 4.63 7.44
CA LEU A 100 -4.16 5.67 7.52
C LEU A 100 -4.10 6.49 6.22
N ALA A 101 -4.17 5.84 5.05
CA ALA A 101 -4.20 6.53 3.76
C ALA A 101 -5.45 7.40 3.63
N SER A 102 -6.63 6.85 3.95
CA SER A 102 -7.92 7.56 3.93
C SER A 102 -7.95 8.74 4.91
N ASN A 103 -7.44 8.58 6.12
CA ASN A 103 -7.35 9.65 7.11
C ASN A 103 -6.40 10.76 6.66
N CYS A 104 -5.24 10.42 6.07
CA CYS A 104 -4.34 11.42 5.50
C CYS A 104 -5.02 12.18 4.35
N MET A 105 -5.82 11.50 3.51
CA MET A 105 -6.60 12.14 2.45
C MET A 105 -7.64 13.10 3.03
N ALA A 106 -8.42 12.68 4.03
CA ALA A 106 -9.39 13.53 4.68
C ALA A 106 -8.75 14.77 5.36
N ILE A 107 -7.57 14.62 5.97
CA ILE A 107 -6.83 15.76 6.52
C ILE A 107 -6.38 16.70 5.40
N SER A 108 -5.95 16.16 4.25
CA SER A 108 -5.49 16.99 3.12
C SER A 108 -6.58 17.92 2.57
N THR A 109 -7.86 17.54 2.66
CA THR A 109 -8.98 18.42 2.24
C THR A 109 -9.23 19.58 3.19
N LEU A 110 -8.65 19.53 4.40
CA LEU A 110 -8.70 20.60 5.40
C LEU A 110 -7.53 21.57 5.27
N LEU A 111 -6.49 21.20 4.53
CA LEU A 111 -5.36 22.08 4.22
C LEU A 111 -5.82 23.06 3.13
N LYS A 112 -5.98 24.33 3.51
CA LYS A 112 -6.27 25.46 2.62
C LYS A 112 -5.00 26.21 2.26
#